data_AF-A0A1F2U015-F1
#
_entry.id   AF-A0A1F2U015-F1
#
_cell.length_a   1.000
_cell.length_b   1.000
_cell.length_c   1.000
_cell.angle_alpha   90.00
_cell.angle_beta   90.00
_cell.angle_gamma   90.00
#
_symmetry.space_group_name_H-M   'P 1'
#
loop_
_entity.id
_entity.type
_entity.pdbx_description
1 polymer ?
#
loop_
_entity_poly.entity_id
_entity_poly.type
_entity_poly.pdbx_seq_one_letter_code
_entity_poly.pdbx_strand_id
1 'polypeptide(L)'
;MSALSLRLPNSLHERARELARREGVSINQLVSAALAEKMSALLTEEYLDARARRGSRARYLAALAQVPPVEPAPEDVLVEEASNRRVQPAKARRKPAPKRRARKRLRG
;
A
#
# COMPACT_ATOMS: atom_id res chain seq x y z
N MET A 1 -0.59 12.99 -29.63
CA MET A 1 0.52 12.33 -28.92
C MET A 1 1.80 13.10 -29.21
N SER A 2 2.66 13.29 -28.21
CA SER A 2 4.01 13.84 -28.42
C SER A 2 4.99 12.70 -28.77
N ALA A 3 5.99 12.96 -29.59
CA ALA A 3 7.01 11.98 -29.97
C ALA A 3 8.23 12.09 -29.06
N LEU A 4 8.70 10.96 -28.54
CA LEU A 4 9.91 10.87 -27.74
C LEU A 4 10.90 9.95 -28.46
N SER A 5 12.08 10.47 -28.81
CA SER A 5 13.17 9.69 -29.39
C SER A 5 14.26 9.48 -28.35
N LEU A 6 14.54 8.21 -28.03
CA LEU A 6 15.51 7.82 -27.01
C LEU A 6 16.33 6.62 -27.49
N ARG A 7 17.59 6.54 -27.07
CA ARG A 7 18.48 5.40 -27.37
C ARG A 7 18.51 4.46 -26.18
N LEU A 8 18.32 3.17 -26.43
CA LEU A 8 18.40 2.11 -25.43
C LEU A 8 19.65 1.25 -25.68
N PRO A 9 20.27 0.68 -24.64
CA PRO A 9 21.24 -0.39 -24.81
C PRO A 9 20.65 -1.53 -25.63
N ASN A 10 21.44 -2.15 -26.51
CA ASN A 10 20.97 -3.22 -27.41
C ASN A 10 20.28 -4.36 -26.64
N SER A 11 20.85 -4.78 -25.50
CA SER A 11 20.28 -5.84 -24.67
C SER A 11 18.87 -5.51 -24.16
N LEU A 12 18.64 -4.25 -23.76
CA LEU A 12 17.34 -3.80 -23.28
C LEU A 12 16.32 -3.71 -24.42
N HIS A 13 16.75 -3.19 -25.56
CA HIS A 13 15.91 -3.09 -26.75
C HIS A 13 15.45 -4.49 -27.23
N GLU A 14 16.34 -5.48 -27.28
CA GLU A 14 15.98 -6.85 -27.67
C GLU A 14 15.01 -7.50 -26.68
N ARG A 15 15.20 -7.28 -25.38
CA ARG A 15 14.25 -7.77 -24.36
C ARG A 15 12.88 -7.10 -24.46
N ALA A 16 12.84 -5.78 -24.67
CA ALA A 16 11.58 -5.08 -24.90
C ALA A 16 10.86 -5.59 -26.15
N ARG A 17 11.59 -5.86 -27.24
CA ARG A 17 11.05 -6.45 -28.46
C ARG A 17 10.51 -7.87 -28.25
N GLU A 18 11.20 -8.70 -27.47
CA GLU A 18 10.73 -10.04 -27.12
C GLU A 18 9.43 -9.97 -26.29
N LEU A 19 9.39 -9.11 -25.27
CA LEU A 19 8.22 -8.94 -24.41
C LEU A 19 7.01 -8.41 -25.19
N ALA A 20 7.20 -7.37 -26.00
CA ALA A 20 6.13 -6.79 -26.83
C ALA A 20 5.53 -7.84 -27.78
N ARG A 21 6.37 -8.72 -28.36
CA ARG A 21 5.90 -9.85 -29.19
C ARG A 21 5.09 -10.86 -28.39
N ARG A 22 5.52 -11.22 -27.18
CA ARG A 22 4.79 -12.13 -26.29
C ARG A 22 3.42 -11.58 -25.89
N GLU A 23 3.33 -10.26 -25.68
CA GLU A 23 2.09 -9.56 -25.34
C GLU A 23 1.22 -9.18 -26.54
N GLY A 24 1.72 -9.34 -27.78
CA GLY A 24 0.97 -8.98 -28.99
C GLY A 24 0.81 -7.48 -29.20
N VAL A 25 1.70 -6.66 -28.65
CA VAL A 25 1.66 -5.18 -28.74
C VAL A 25 2.91 -4.64 -29.44
N SER A 26 2.85 -3.37 -29.88
CA SER A 26 4.04 -2.68 -30.38
C SER A 26 5.00 -2.31 -29.23
N ILE A 27 6.29 -2.15 -29.54
CA ILE A 27 7.29 -1.68 -28.57
C ILE A 27 6.89 -0.33 -27.98
N ASN A 28 6.35 0.58 -28.78
CA ASN A 28 5.92 1.90 -28.31
C ASN A 28 4.77 1.82 -27.31
N GLN A 29 3.82 0.91 -27.52
CA GLN A 29 2.72 0.66 -26.57
C GLN A 29 3.26 0.07 -25.26
N LEU A 30 4.15 -0.92 -25.35
CA LEU A 30 4.80 -1.50 -24.18
C LEU A 30 5.54 -0.44 -23.35
N VAL A 31 6.38 0.39 -24.00
CA VAL A 31 7.15 1.45 -23.34
C VAL A 31 6.22 2.50 -22.71
N SER A 32 5.15 2.88 -23.41
CA SER A 32 4.18 3.85 -22.90
C SER A 32 3.44 3.32 -21.67
N ALA A 33 3.02 2.05 -21.70
CA ALA A 33 2.35 1.39 -20.58
C ALA A 33 3.29 1.26 -19.37
N ALA A 34 4.52 0.78 -19.59
CA ALA A 34 5.51 0.64 -18.52
C ALA A 34 5.86 1.99 -17.87
N LEU A 35 5.94 3.07 -18.68
CA LEU A 35 6.18 4.40 -18.16
C LEU A 35 4.99 4.89 -17.31
N ALA A 36 3.76 4.69 -17.79
CA ALA A 36 2.56 5.05 -17.04
C ALA A 36 2.46 4.28 -15.71
N GLU A 37 2.81 2.99 -15.71
CA GLU A 37 2.86 2.16 -14.51
C GLU A 37 3.92 2.67 -13.53
N LYS A 38 5.15 2.95 -14.02
CA LYS A 38 6.23 3.49 -13.18
C LYS A 38 5.87 4.83 -12.59
N MET A 39 5.28 5.73 -13.39
CA MET A 39 4.79 7.03 -12.92
C MET A 39 3.71 6.86 -11.87
N SER A 40 2.74 5.96 -12.09
CA SER A 40 1.69 5.70 -11.12
C SER A 40 2.28 5.22 -9.79
N ALA A 41 3.23 4.29 -9.83
CA ALA A 41 3.90 3.80 -8.62
C ALA A 41 4.66 4.91 -7.87
N LEU A 42 5.39 5.76 -8.59
CA LEU A 42 6.19 6.83 -7.98
C LEU A 42 5.34 7.99 -7.45
N LEU A 43 4.36 8.44 -8.24
CA LEU A 43 3.56 9.64 -7.93
C LEU A 43 2.42 9.37 -6.94
N THR A 44 2.05 8.11 -6.72
CA THR A 44 0.97 7.77 -5.77
C THR A 44 1.32 8.19 -4.35
N GLU A 45 2.57 8.02 -3.91
CA GLU A 45 3.01 8.43 -2.57
C GLU A 45 2.85 9.94 -2.38
N GLU A 46 3.40 10.74 -3.31
CA GLU A 46 3.29 12.20 -3.29
C GLU A 46 1.83 12.67 -3.29
N TYR A 47 0.97 12.03 -4.09
CA TYR A 47 -0.46 12.34 -4.13
C TYR A 47 -1.15 12.06 -2.79
N LEU A 48 -0.88 10.91 -2.17
CA LEU A 48 -1.46 10.53 -0.89
C LEU A 48 -1.00 11.47 0.23
N ASP A 49 0.29 11.84 0.25
CA ASP A 49 0.83 12.79 1.22
C ASP A 49 0.19 14.18 1.10
N ALA A 50 0.10 14.70 -0.14
CA ALA A 50 -0.56 15.97 -0.39
C ALA A 50 -2.04 15.94 0.03
N ARG A 51 -2.72 14.81 -0.18
CA ARG A 51 -4.11 14.63 0.25
C ARG A 51 -4.24 14.50 1.76
N ALA A 52 -3.34 13.77 2.42
CA ALA A 52 -3.34 13.56 3.86
C ALA A 52 -3.17 14.88 4.63
N ARG A 53 -2.34 15.81 4.13
CA ARG A 53 -2.18 17.16 4.68
C ARG A 53 -3.47 17.98 4.72
N ARG A 54 -4.42 17.70 3.81
CA ARG A 54 -5.75 18.34 3.78
C ARG A 54 -6.78 17.62 4.65
N GLY A 55 -6.45 16.43 5.14
CA GLY A 55 -7.32 15.62 5.98
C GLY A 55 -7.42 16.18 7.41
N SER A 56 -8.61 16.06 8.01
CA SER A 56 -8.80 16.35 9.44
C SER A 56 -9.57 15.21 10.08
N ARG A 57 -8.97 14.56 11.08
CA ARG A 57 -9.59 13.49 11.84
C ARG A 57 -10.87 13.97 12.53
N ALA A 58 -10.89 15.21 13.02
CA ALA A 58 -12.09 15.79 13.63
C ALA A 58 -13.24 15.93 12.62
N ARG A 59 -12.96 16.45 11.42
CA ARG A 59 -13.98 16.55 10.35
C ARG A 59 -14.48 15.19 9.90
N TYR A 60 -13.58 14.20 9.83
CA TYR A 60 -13.95 12.82 9.52
C TYR A 60 -14.91 12.23 10.55
N LEU A 61 -14.60 12.34 11.85
CA LEU A 61 -15.47 11.84 12.92
C LEU A 61 -16.80 12.60 12.99
N ALA A 62 -16.78 13.91 12.76
CA ALA A 62 -18.00 14.72 12.71
C ALA A 62 -18.92 14.32 11.56
N ALA A 63 -18.36 13.90 10.41
CA ALA A 63 -19.15 13.36 9.30
C ALA A 63 -19.73 11.99 9.66
N LEU A 64 -18.93 11.09 10.26
CA LEU A 64 -19.41 9.77 10.68
C LEU A 64 -20.52 9.84 11.74
N ALA A 65 -20.46 10.83 12.65
CA ALA A 65 -21.48 11.03 13.67
C ALA A 65 -22.87 11.41 13.10
N GLN A 66 -22.95 11.79 11.82
CA GLN A 66 -24.22 12.06 11.15
C GLN A 66 -24.91 10.77 10.68
N VAL A 67 -24.20 9.64 10.65
CA VAL A 67 -24.76 8.35 10.27
C VAL A 67 -25.59 7.81 11.44
N PRO A 68 -26.89 7.49 11.24
CA PRO A 68 -27.72 6.90 12.27
C PRO A 68 -27.15 5.55 12.76
N PRO A 69 -27.21 5.26 14.07
CA PRO A 69 -26.76 3.98 14.62
C PRO A 69 -27.81 2.89 14.40
N VAL A 70 -27.96 2.46 13.15
CA VAL A 70 -28.86 1.37 12.74
C VAL A 70 -28.06 0.15 12.31
N GLU A 71 -28.65 -1.03 12.42
CA GLU A 71 -28.05 -2.24 11.88
C GLU A 71 -27.85 -2.13 10.35
N PRO A 72 -26.76 -2.66 9.79
CA PRO A 72 -26.56 -2.71 8.35
C PRO A 72 -27.69 -3.47 7.64
N ALA A 73 -27.94 -3.13 6.38
CA ALA A 73 -28.84 -3.92 5.55
C ALA A 73 -28.27 -5.35 5.37
N PRO A 74 -29.11 -6.38 5.17
CA PRO A 74 -28.65 -7.76 5.02
C PRO A 74 -27.55 -7.95 3.96
N GLU A 75 -27.59 -7.18 2.88
CA GLU A 75 -26.60 -7.15 1.80
C GLU A 75 -25.27 -6.46 2.16
N ASP A 76 -25.25 -5.62 3.21
CA ASP A 76 -24.07 -4.90 3.71
C ASP A 76 -23.37 -5.64 4.86
N VAL A 77 -23.94 -6.75 5.34
CA VAL A 77 -23.34 -7.58 6.39
C VAL A 77 -22.10 -8.30 5.84
N LEU A 78 -20.97 -8.15 6.54
CA LEU A 78 -19.75 -8.86 6.21
C LEU A 78 -19.92 -10.37 6.49
N VAL A 79 -19.60 -11.20 5.50
CA VAL A 79 -19.52 -12.66 5.69
C VAL A 79 -18.28 -12.99 6.51
N GLU A 80 -18.44 -13.55 7.71
CA GLU A 80 -17.36 -13.75 8.69
C GLU A 80 -16.16 -14.56 8.14
N GLU A 81 -16.39 -15.46 7.19
CA GLU A 81 -15.37 -16.39 6.65
C GLU A 81 -14.22 -15.69 5.89
N ALA A 82 -14.43 -14.49 5.35
CA ALA A 82 -13.45 -13.79 4.52
C ALA A 82 -12.51 -12.85 5.30
N SER A 83 -12.79 -12.57 6.58
CA SER A 83 -12.18 -11.45 7.31
C SER A 83 -10.82 -11.73 7.95
N ASN A 84 -10.42 -13.00 8.10
CA ASN A 84 -9.30 -13.35 8.98
C ASN A 84 -7.90 -13.32 8.33
N ARG A 85 -7.77 -12.91 7.04
CA ARG A 85 -6.48 -12.94 6.31
C ARG A 85 -5.86 -11.59 5.97
N ARG A 86 -6.56 -10.47 6.12
CA ARG A 86 -5.98 -9.15 5.82
C ARG A 86 -6.27 -8.19 6.97
N VAL A 87 -5.20 -7.54 7.43
CA VAL A 87 -5.17 -6.49 8.46
C VAL A 87 -5.12 -6.95 9.92
N GLN A 88 -4.20 -7.87 10.27
CA GLN A 88 -3.58 -7.77 11.60
C GLN A 88 -2.29 -6.96 11.45
N PRO A 89 -2.17 -5.75 12.04
CA PRO A 89 -0.89 -5.10 12.16
C PRO A 89 0.01 -6.02 13.00
N ALA A 90 1.21 -6.31 12.50
CA ALA A 90 2.19 -7.14 13.19
C ALA A 90 2.31 -6.66 14.65
N LYS A 91 1.87 -7.50 15.60
CA LYS A 91 1.92 -7.20 17.03
C LYS A 91 3.32 -6.71 17.36
N ALA A 92 3.43 -5.42 17.71
CA ALA A 92 4.67 -4.82 18.16
C ALA A 92 5.25 -5.73 19.25
N ARG A 93 6.44 -6.31 18.99
CA ARG A 93 7.16 -7.17 19.93
C ARG A 93 7.41 -6.38 21.22
N ARG A 94 6.55 -6.54 22.22
CA ARG A 94 6.81 -6.04 23.58
C ARG A 94 8.04 -6.79 24.10
N LYS A 95 9.19 -6.11 24.21
CA LYS A 95 10.37 -6.67 24.89
C LYS A 95 9.99 -6.95 26.35
N PRO A 96 10.24 -8.15 26.91
CA PRO A 96 9.96 -8.43 28.31
C PRO A 96 10.89 -7.61 29.22
N ALA A 97 10.34 -7.02 30.27
CA ALA A 97 11.07 -6.22 31.25
C ALA A 97 12.09 -7.08 32.05
N PRO A 98 13.23 -6.51 32.48
CA PRO A 98 14.26 -7.27 33.18
C PRO A 98 13.83 -7.64 34.60
N LYS A 99 13.95 -8.93 34.96
CA LYS A 99 13.66 -9.45 36.32
C LYS A 99 14.70 -8.90 37.31
N ARG A 100 14.27 -8.07 38.28
CA ARG A 100 15.12 -7.63 39.40
C ARG A 100 15.49 -8.85 40.25
N ARG A 101 16.77 -9.25 40.27
CA ARG A 101 17.31 -10.24 41.20
C ARG A 101 17.24 -9.68 42.63
N ALA A 102 16.43 -10.28 43.49
CA ALA A 102 16.41 -9.98 44.91
C ALA A 102 17.74 -10.43 45.54
N ARG A 103 18.50 -9.49 46.10
CA ARG A 103 19.69 -9.78 46.92
C ARG A 103 19.22 -10.44 48.22
N LYS A 104 19.50 -11.74 48.38
CA LYS A 104 19.32 -12.46 49.65
C LYS A 104 20.31 -11.86 50.66
N ARG A 105 19.79 -11.13 51.64
CA ARG A 105 20.56 -10.59 52.77
C ARG A 105 21.07 -11.78 53.59
N LEU A 106 22.39 -11.89 53.71
CA LEU A 106 23.03 -12.70 54.76
C LEU A 106 22.67 -12.11 56.13
N ARG A 107 22.26 -12.94 57.08
CA ARG A 107 22.46 -12.75 58.53
C ARG A 107 21.97 -13.99 59.31
N GLY A 108 22.78 -14.41 60.27
CA GLY A 108 22.43 -15.37 61.33
C GLY A 108 22.94 -16.75 61.03
#